data_AF-A0A2V6WRY9-F1
#
_entry.id   AF-A0A2V6WRY9-F1
#
_cell.length_a   1.000
_cell.length_b   1.000
_cell.length_c   1.000
_cell.angle_alpha   90.00
_cell.angle_beta   90.00
_cell.angle_gamma   90.00
#
_symmetry.space_group_name_H-M   'P 1'
#
loop_
_entity.id
_entity.type
_entity.pdbx_description
1 polymer ?
#
loop_
_entity_poly.entity_id
_entity_poly.type
_entity_poly.pdbx_seq_one_letter_code
_entity_poly.pdbx_strand_id
1 'polypeptide(L)'
;MEEMLYELGPYAAGLNAARWDLKASIFEFVMADAAQVWPDRFGVDIKTTPFLANIFRRLVAISLKRGAVPIGGMATALPNPDPEVNRAAAEAIRADKQWEAEQGFIRGWVAHIFHMKTAGDPFKALIGSGWKPTAQMANPDNYPVVIKVPEGPITVDGTRRNARMLIEYVEGWLAGRGAKGIDSLEGKPGIHPALMEDLATGRMSVAPWSSSSCATSSPTSSRAARAPRPTSAIARRPESRCAGSRTTPS
;
A
#
# COMPACT_ATOMS: atom_id res chain seq x y z
N MET A 1 2.20 18.72 2.57
CA MET A 1 3.54 18.34 3.09
C MET A 1 4.36 19.59 3.34
N GLU A 2 4.47 20.46 2.34
CA GLU A 2 5.20 21.73 2.48
C GLU A 2 4.54 22.65 3.53
N GLU A 3 3.22 22.71 3.52
CA GLU A 3 2.40 23.43 4.49
C GLU A 3 2.58 22.84 5.90
N MET A 4 2.71 21.52 6.04
CA MET A 4 2.97 20.90 7.34
C MET A 4 4.31 21.35 7.93
N LEU A 5 5.36 21.43 7.11
CA LEU A 5 6.65 21.97 7.54
C LEU A 5 6.56 23.45 7.86
N TYR A 6 5.79 24.22 7.09
CA TYR A 6 5.58 25.64 7.34
C TYR A 6 4.88 25.90 8.68
N GLU A 7 3.76 25.22 8.94
CA GLU A 7 2.98 25.37 10.17
C GLU A 7 3.74 24.89 11.42
N LEU A 8 4.56 23.84 11.30
CA LEU A 8 5.44 23.40 12.38
C LEU A 8 6.62 24.38 12.61
N GLY A 9 6.95 25.20 11.61
CA GLY A 9 7.93 26.28 11.68
C GLY A 9 9.28 25.83 12.28
N PRO A 10 9.77 26.49 13.35
CA PRO A 10 11.05 26.17 13.95
C PRO A 10 11.10 24.81 14.67
N TYR A 11 9.94 24.17 14.90
CA TYR A 11 9.86 22.85 15.52
C TYR A 11 9.96 21.71 14.50
N ALA A 12 9.91 22.02 13.21
CA ALA A 12 10.03 21.03 12.14
C ALA A 12 11.49 20.61 11.94
N ALA A 13 11.78 19.31 12.06
CA ALA A 13 13.12 18.76 11.77
C ALA A 13 13.21 18.10 10.37
N GLY A 14 12.11 17.57 9.86
CA GLY A 14 12.14 16.70 8.69
C GLY A 14 10.82 16.01 8.40
N LEU A 15 10.84 15.18 7.37
CA LEU A 15 9.74 14.30 6.99
C LEU A 15 10.26 12.86 6.92
N ASN A 16 9.43 11.90 7.36
CA ASN A 16 9.74 10.47 7.29
C ASN A 16 8.81 9.75 6.31
N ALA A 17 9.37 8.88 5.48
CA ALA A 17 8.63 8.08 4.52
C ALA A 17 8.21 6.72 5.11
N ALA A 18 7.01 6.65 5.70
CA ALA A 18 6.48 5.43 6.30
C ALA A 18 5.75 4.54 5.28
N ARG A 19 6.30 3.35 4.97
CA ARG A 19 5.77 2.44 3.94
C ARG A 19 4.36 1.92 4.25
N TRP A 20 4.14 1.34 5.44
CA TRP A 20 2.89 0.67 5.76
C TRP A 20 1.78 1.66 6.11
N ASP A 21 2.05 2.67 6.95
CA ASP A 21 1.05 3.70 7.28
C ASP A 21 0.59 4.49 6.06
N LEU A 22 1.50 4.81 5.13
CA LEU A 22 1.12 5.50 3.89
C LEU A 22 0.15 4.64 3.08
N LYS A 23 0.49 3.37 2.83
CA LYS A 23 -0.37 2.47 2.04
C LYS A 23 -1.71 2.25 2.73
N ALA A 24 -1.72 2.03 4.04
CA ALA A 24 -2.94 1.87 4.81
C ALA A 24 -3.82 3.12 4.74
N SER A 25 -3.24 4.31 4.91
CA SER A 25 -3.99 5.58 4.85
C SER A 25 -4.55 5.86 3.45
N ILE A 26 -3.79 5.55 2.40
CA ILE A 26 -4.30 5.66 1.02
C ILE A 26 -5.43 4.67 0.80
N PHE A 27 -5.25 3.43 1.25
CA PHE A 27 -6.27 2.40 1.14
C PHE A 27 -7.57 2.81 1.85
N GLU A 28 -7.48 3.27 3.10
CA GLU A 28 -8.62 3.79 3.88
C GLU A 28 -9.27 5.01 3.20
N PHE A 29 -8.48 5.88 2.57
CA PHE A 29 -9.01 7.02 1.82
C PHE A 29 -9.84 6.58 0.59
N VAL A 30 -9.42 5.51 -0.10
CA VAL A 30 -10.09 5.03 -1.32
C VAL A 30 -11.08 3.88 -1.07
N MET A 31 -11.20 3.38 0.15
CA MET A 31 -11.92 2.13 0.45
C MET A 31 -13.42 2.13 0.12
N ALA A 32 -14.03 3.32 0.01
CA ALA A 32 -15.44 3.47 -0.35
C ALA A 32 -15.71 3.28 -1.86
N ASP A 33 -14.66 3.33 -2.69
CA ASP A 33 -14.76 3.10 -4.13
C ASP A 33 -14.59 1.61 -4.44
N ALA A 34 -15.65 0.98 -4.94
CA ALA A 34 -15.65 -0.45 -5.30
C ALA A 34 -14.66 -0.80 -6.43
N ALA A 35 -14.18 0.19 -7.20
CA ALA A 35 -13.13 -0.01 -8.20
C ALA A 35 -11.73 -0.09 -7.59
N GLN A 36 -11.54 0.30 -6.32
CA GLN A 36 -10.23 0.41 -5.66
C GLN A 36 -9.84 -0.88 -4.95
N VAL A 37 -9.77 -1.97 -5.72
CA VAL A 37 -9.36 -3.29 -5.24
C VAL A 37 -7.85 -3.44 -5.40
N TRP A 38 -7.12 -3.51 -4.29
CA TRP A 38 -5.65 -3.60 -4.32
C TRP A 38 -5.16 -5.05 -4.29
N PRO A 39 -4.00 -5.35 -4.92
CA PRO A 39 -3.39 -6.68 -4.88
C PRO A 39 -2.72 -6.95 -3.53
N ASP A 40 -2.02 -8.08 -3.42
CA ASP A 40 -1.22 -8.41 -2.23
C ASP A 40 -0.31 -7.23 -1.82
N ARG A 41 -0.33 -6.87 -0.53
CA ARG A 41 0.44 -5.74 0.04
C ARG A 41 1.95 -5.83 -0.18
N PHE A 42 2.50 -7.04 -0.35
CA PHE A 42 3.90 -7.27 -0.69
C PHE A 42 4.18 -7.06 -2.18
N GLY A 43 3.18 -7.22 -3.05
CA GLY A 43 3.26 -6.89 -4.48
C GLY A 43 3.19 -5.40 -4.77
N VAL A 44 2.55 -4.62 -3.89
CA VAL A 44 2.53 -3.15 -3.96
C VAL A 44 3.83 -2.57 -3.42
N ASP A 45 4.94 -2.66 -4.17
CA ASP A 45 6.23 -2.10 -3.74
C ASP A 45 6.36 -0.59 -4.03
N ILE A 46 7.10 0.12 -3.18
CA ILE A 46 7.31 1.58 -3.32
C ILE A 46 8.04 1.90 -4.63
N LYS A 47 9.01 1.08 -5.04
CA LYS A 47 9.88 1.37 -6.18
C LYS A 47 9.17 1.11 -7.51
N THR A 48 8.32 0.10 -7.54
CA THR A 48 7.62 -0.35 -8.75
C THR A 48 6.24 0.28 -8.93
N THR A 49 5.66 0.87 -7.88
CA THR A 49 4.35 1.54 -7.95
C THR A 49 4.56 3.05 -8.18
N PRO A 50 4.31 3.60 -9.39
CA PRO A 50 4.77 4.94 -9.77
C PRO A 50 4.28 6.07 -8.86
N PHE A 51 3.01 6.04 -8.45
CA PHE A 51 2.47 7.09 -7.59
C PHE A 51 3.04 7.04 -6.16
N LEU A 52 3.35 5.85 -5.64
CA LEU A 52 4.01 5.70 -4.33
C LEU A 52 5.46 6.20 -4.40
N ALA A 53 6.20 5.83 -5.45
CA ALA A 53 7.54 6.35 -5.70
C ALA A 53 7.54 7.88 -5.79
N ASN A 54 6.55 8.47 -6.49
CA ASN A 54 6.41 9.92 -6.59
C ASN A 54 6.09 10.58 -5.26
N ILE A 55 5.27 9.97 -4.38
CA ILE A 55 5.05 10.49 -3.03
C ILE A 55 6.38 10.58 -2.25
N PHE A 56 7.21 9.54 -2.32
CA PHE A 56 8.52 9.52 -1.66
C PHE A 56 9.47 10.57 -2.24
N ARG A 57 9.55 10.68 -3.57
CA ARG A 57 10.37 11.71 -4.24
C ARG A 57 9.88 13.12 -3.95
N ARG A 58 8.56 13.33 -3.88
CA ARG A 58 7.97 14.62 -3.52
C ARG A 58 8.28 15.01 -2.08
N LEU A 59 8.28 14.05 -1.15
CA LEU A 59 8.73 14.26 0.22
C LEU A 59 10.19 14.74 0.25
N VAL A 60 11.09 14.08 -0.49
CA VAL A 60 12.48 14.52 -0.61
C VAL A 60 12.57 15.93 -1.19
N ALA A 61 11.90 16.20 -2.31
CA ALA A 61 11.92 17.50 -2.96
C ALA A 61 11.50 18.65 -2.02
N ILE A 62 10.40 18.45 -1.30
CA ILE A 62 9.89 19.42 -0.32
C ILE A 62 10.86 19.60 0.84
N SER A 63 11.46 18.50 1.32
CA SER A 63 12.45 18.54 2.41
C SER A 63 13.68 19.34 1.98
N LEU A 64 14.21 19.09 0.77
CA LEU A 64 15.32 19.83 0.20
C LEU A 64 15.00 21.33 0.03
N LYS A 65 13.82 21.65 -0.52
CA LYS A 65 13.35 23.04 -0.71
C LYS A 65 13.25 23.81 0.61
N ARG A 66 12.87 23.14 1.69
CA ARG A 66 12.66 23.75 3.02
C ARG A 66 13.83 23.59 3.98
N GLY A 67 14.94 22.96 3.56
CA GLY A 67 16.08 22.68 4.43
C GLY A 67 15.76 21.66 5.54
N ALA A 68 14.73 20.84 5.36
CA ALA A 68 14.31 19.81 6.30
C ALA A 68 14.98 18.45 5.98
N VAL A 69 15.04 17.55 6.95
CA VAL A 69 15.69 16.24 6.80
C VAL A 69 14.74 15.23 6.14
N PRO A 70 15.06 14.68 4.94
CA PRO A 70 14.32 13.56 4.37
C PRO A 70 14.81 12.22 4.96
N ILE A 71 13.92 11.51 5.65
CA ILE A 71 14.19 10.20 6.27
C ILE A 71 13.44 9.10 5.52
N GLY A 72 14.16 8.07 5.09
CA GLY A 72 13.63 6.88 4.41
C GLY A 72 12.84 5.95 5.35
N GLY A 73 12.31 4.88 4.78
CA GLY A 73 11.43 3.95 5.48
C GLY A 73 12.16 2.96 6.39
N MET A 74 11.39 2.11 7.07
CA MET A 74 11.91 1.06 7.95
C MET A 74 12.32 -0.18 7.17
N ALA A 75 13.53 -0.68 7.43
CA ALA A 75 13.92 -2.05 7.17
C ALA A 75 13.46 -2.94 8.34
N THR A 76 12.54 -3.87 8.07
CA THR A 76 11.80 -4.60 9.11
C THR A 76 12.39 -5.97 9.47
N ALA A 77 13.36 -6.49 8.72
CA ALA A 77 13.90 -7.83 8.97
C ALA A 77 14.55 -7.92 10.37
N LEU A 78 14.31 -9.04 11.04
CA LEU A 78 14.90 -9.38 12.33
C LEU A 78 16.10 -10.32 12.16
N PRO A 79 17.08 -10.28 13.07
CA PRO A 79 18.20 -11.22 13.05
C PRO A 79 17.72 -12.65 13.26
N ASN A 80 18.37 -13.59 12.59
CA ASN A 80 18.07 -15.02 12.67
C ASN A 80 19.34 -15.82 13.07
N PRO A 81 19.20 -16.96 13.77
CA PRO A 81 20.34 -17.86 13.98
C PRO A 81 20.95 -18.42 12.68
N ASP A 82 20.15 -18.56 11.62
CA ASP A 82 20.61 -19.01 10.31
C ASP A 82 21.36 -17.87 9.57
N PRO A 83 22.66 -18.04 9.27
CA PRO A 83 23.45 -17.06 8.54
C PRO A 83 22.90 -16.74 7.13
N GLU A 84 22.27 -17.69 6.45
CA GLU A 84 21.74 -17.48 5.10
C GLU A 84 20.51 -16.57 5.11
N VAL A 85 19.66 -16.69 6.14
CA VAL A 85 18.53 -15.76 6.36
C VAL A 85 19.06 -14.33 6.58
N ASN A 86 20.10 -14.19 7.40
CA ASN A 86 20.73 -12.87 7.64
C ASN A 86 21.39 -12.31 6.37
N ARG A 87 22.03 -13.14 5.55
CA ARG A 87 22.64 -12.74 4.30
C ARG A 87 21.59 -12.22 3.32
N ALA A 88 20.51 -12.98 3.11
CA ALA A 88 19.41 -12.59 2.24
C ALA A 88 18.73 -11.28 2.72
N ALA A 89 18.49 -11.16 4.03
CA ALA A 89 17.96 -9.93 4.62
C ALA A 89 18.91 -8.75 4.42
N ALA A 90 20.22 -8.94 4.61
CA ALA A 90 21.22 -7.89 4.45
C ALA A 90 21.32 -7.39 2.99
N GLU A 91 21.25 -8.30 2.02
CA GLU A 91 21.22 -7.97 0.58
C GLU A 91 19.98 -7.15 0.23
N ALA A 92 18.80 -7.59 0.67
CA ALA A 92 17.54 -6.88 0.45
C ALA A 92 17.55 -5.47 1.10
N ILE A 93 18.02 -5.37 2.35
CA ILE A 93 18.15 -4.09 3.05
C ILE A 93 19.10 -3.16 2.33
N ARG A 94 20.29 -3.65 1.93
CA ARG A 94 21.28 -2.82 1.22
C ARG A 94 20.71 -2.28 -0.09
N ALA A 95 20.05 -3.12 -0.88
CA ALA A 95 19.42 -2.69 -2.13
C ALA A 95 18.30 -1.66 -1.90
N ASP A 96 17.52 -1.82 -0.84
CA ASP A 96 16.49 -0.84 -0.45
C ASP A 96 17.08 0.50 -0.04
N LYS A 97 18.13 0.49 0.79
CA LYS A 97 18.77 1.72 1.27
C LYS A 97 19.63 2.41 0.24
N GLN A 98 20.21 1.67 -0.70
CA GLN A 98 20.87 2.23 -1.87
C GLN A 98 19.87 3.02 -2.73
N TRP A 99 18.71 2.43 -3.03
CA TRP A 99 17.66 3.13 -3.77
C TRP A 99 17.18 4.39 -3.02
N GLU A 100 16.93 4.31 -1.71
CA GLU A 100 16.54 5.48 -0.91
C GLU A 100 17.61 6.59 -0.97
N ALA A 101 18.89 6.24 -0.81
CA ALA A 101 19.99 7.20 -0.90
C ALA A 101 20.00 7.90 -2.28
N GLU A 102 19.85 7.13 -3.37
CA GLU A 102 19.80 7.65 -4.74
C GLU A 102 18.60 8.57 -5.01
N GLN A 103 17.47 8.36 -4.30
CA GLN A 103 16.33 9.28 -4.38
C GLN A 103 16.55 10.59 -3.59
N GLY A 104 17.62 10.69 -2.79
CA GLY A 104 17.98 11.88 -2.01
C GLY A 104 17.56 11.83 -0.53
N PHE A 105 17.15 10.67 -0.01
CA PHE A 105 17.07 10.46 1.43
C PHE A 105 18.47 10.46 2.04
N ILE A 106 18.63 11.00 3.25
CA ILE A 106 19.95 11.09 3.93
C ILE A 106 20.04 10.26 5.20
N ARG A 107 18.92 9.64 5.62
CA ARG A 107 18.80 8.76 6.77
C ARG A 107 17.81 7.65 6.45
N GLY A 108 17.99 6.49 7.07
CA GLY A 108 17.05 5.38 7.01
C GLY A 108 16.72 4.84 8.40
N TRP A 109 15.70 3.99 8.46
CA TRP A 109 15.23 3.38 9.70
C TRP A 109 15.43 1.86 9.65
N VAL A 110 15.81 1.25 10.77
CA VAL A 110 15.93 -0.20 10.95
C VAL A 110 15.15 -0.61 12.20
N ALA A 111 14.48 -1.77 12.14
CA ALA A 111 13.76 -2.33 13.28
C ALA A 111 14.70 -2.93 14.34
N HIS A 112 15.91 -3.34 13.95
CA HIS A 112 16.87 -3.98 14.84
C HIS A 112 18.30 -3.49 14.62
N ILE A 113 19.04 -3.30 15.70
CA ILE A 113 20.41 -2.75 15.71
C ILE A 113 21.39 -3.57 14.85
N PHE A 114 21.14 -4.88 14.72
CA PHE A 114 21.94 -5.80 13.90
C PHE A 114 22.10 -5.33 12.44
N HIS A 115 21.08 -4.66 11.89
CA HIS A 115 21.10 -4.17 10.51
C HIS A 115 21.57 -2.71 10.36
N MET A 116 21.96 -2.03 11.44
CA MET A 116 22.35 -0.60 11.41
C MET A 116 23.46 -0.30 10.41
N LYS A 117 24.53 -1.12 10.39
CA LYS A 117 25.65 -0.93 9.46
C LYS A 117 25.19 -1.14 8.02
N THR A 118 24.55 -2.27 7.74
CA THR A 118 24.05 -2.63 6.40
C THR A 118 23.11 -1.57 5.83
N ALA A 119 22.23 -1.01 6.66
CA ALA A 119 21.29 0.03 6.25
C ALA A 119 21.94 1.42 6.14
N GLY A 120 22.92 1.73 6.99
CA GLY A 120 23.56 3.06 7.03
C GLY A 120 24.64 3.27 5.99
N ASP A 121 25.34 2.21 5.57
CA ASP A 121 26.48 2.30 4.65
C ASP A 121 26.13 2.94 3.29
N PRO A 122 25.00 2.63 2.62
CA PRO A 122 24.64 3.25 1.34
C PRO A 122 24.54 4.78 1.41
N PHE A 123 23.93 5.32 2.46
CA PHE A 123 23.83 6.77 2.67
C PHE A 123 25.20 7.42 2.89
N LYS A 124 26.04 6.80 3.73
CA LYS A 124 27.40 7.28 4.01
C LYS A 124 28.28 7.25 2.77
N ALA A 125 28.18 6.19 1.97
CA ALA A 125 28.95 6.03 0.75
C ALA A 125 28.58 7.10 -0.29
N LEU A 126 27.29 7.34 -0.51
CA LEU A 126 26.81 8.36 -1.46
C LEU A 126 27.20 9.77 -1.01
N ILE A 127 27.04 10.11 0.27
CA ILE A 127 27.48 11.41 0.81
C ILE A 127 29.02 11.54 0.70
N GLY A 128 29.76 10.47 1.03
CA GLY A 128 31.21 10.43 0.96
C GLY A 128 31.77 10.56 -0.46
N SER A 129 30.99 10.20 -1.50
CA SER A 129 31.39 10.40 -2.89
C SER A 129 31.28 11.85 -3.36
N GLY A 130 30.84 12.78 -2.50
CA GLY A 130 30.60 14.18 -2.85
C GLY A 130 29.31 14.40 -3.62
N TRP A 131 28.42 13.40 -3.69
CA TRP A 131 27.12 13.55 -4.33
C TRP A 131 26.30 14.65 -3.64
N LYS A 132 25.58 15.42 -4.45
CA LYS A 132 24.65 16.46 -3.97
C LYS A 132 23.34 16.38 -4.74
N PRO A 133 22.19 16.63 -4.09
CA PRO A 133 20.91 16.74 -4.78
C PRO A 133 20.93 17.83 -5.85
N THR A 134 20.31 17.56 -7.00
CA THR A 134 20.18 18.54 -8.07
C THR A 134 19.01 19.50 -7.82
N ALA A 135 19.00 20.65 -8.50
CA ALA A 135 17.86 21.57 -8.45
C ALA A 135 16.55 20.91 -8.94
N GLN A 136 16.65 19.98 -9.89
CA GLN A 136 15.53 19.20 -10.40
C GLN A 136 14.96 18.26 -9.33
N MET A 137 15.81 17.64 -8.50
CA MET A 137 15.35 16.82 -7.37
C MET A 137 14.65 17.65 -6.29
N ALA A 138 15.02 18.93 -6.15
CA ALA A 138 14.41 19.84 -5.18
C ALA A 138 13.08 20.47 -5.66
N ASN A 139 12.63 20.17 -6.89
CA ASN A 139 11.36 20.69 -7.41
C ASN A 139 10.20 19.69 -7.18
N PRO A 140 9.24 19.98 -6.27
CA PRO A 140 8.12 19.08 -5.99
C PRO A 140 7.18 18.84 -7.18
N ASP A 141 7.13 19.77 -8.14
CA ASP A 141 6.24 19.67 -9.31
C ASP A 141 6.69 18.58 -10.30
N ASN A 142 7.94 18.14 -10.21
CA ASN A 142 8.46 17.00 -10.97
C ASN A 142 7.87 15.65 -10.51
N TYR A 143 7.14 15.64 -9.39
CA TYR A 143 6.62 14.42 -8.77
C TYR A 143 5.11 14.50 -8.55
N PRO A 144 4.30 14.57 -9.63
CA PRO A 144 2.85 14.60 -9.51
C PRO A 144 2.35 13.31 -8.86
N VAL A 145 1.37 13.45 -7.96
CA VAL A 145 0.76 12.33 -7.23
C VAL A 145 -0.65 12.14 -7.75
N VAL A 146 -0.90 10.99 -8.38
CA VAL A 146 -2.22 10.57 -8.84
C VAL A 146 -2.43 9.16 -8.32
N ILE A 147 -3.37 9.00 -7.39
CA ILE A 147 -3.68 7.70 -6.80
C ILE A 147 -4.33 6.83 -7.88
N LYS A 148 -3.80 5.61 -8.05
CA LYS A 148 -4.30 4.60 -8.99
C LYS A 148 -4.33 3.25 -8.30
N VAL A 149 -5.14 2.34 -8.83
CA VAL A 149 -5.13 0.94 -8.40
C VAL A 149 -3.76 0.34 -8.76
N PRO A 150 -2.98 -0.19 -7.78
CA PRO A 150 -1.72 -0.85 -8.08
C PRO A 150 -1.93 -2.12 -8.91
N GLU A 151 -0.99 -2.40 -9.82
CA GLU A 151 -0.99 -3.64 -10.59
C GLU A 151 -0.49 -4.81 -9.74
N GLY A 152 -1.08 -5.99 -9.93
CA GLY A 152 -0.64 -7.22 -9.29
C GLY A 152 -1.76 -8.25 -9.11
N PRO A 153 -1.42 -9.48 -8.74
CA PRO A 153 -2.41 -10.52 -8.51
C PRO A 153 -3.08 -10.37 -7.13
N ILE A 154 -4.38 -10.66 -7.09
CA ILE A 154 -5.11 -10.90 -5.85
C ILE A 154 -5.15 -12.41 -5.64
N THR A 155 -4.58 -12.88 -4.52
CA THR A 155 -4.41 -14.31 -4.27
C THR A 155 -5.00 -14.73 -2.93
N VAL A 156 -5.47 -15.98 -2.87
CA VAL A 156 -5.91 -16.60 -1.61
C VAL A 156 -4.74 -16.70 -0.63
N ASP A 157 -3.53 -17.00 -1.11
CA ASP A 157 -2.33 -17.08 -0.26
C ASP A 157 -1.98 -15.73 0.36
N GLY A 158 -2.07 -14.64 -0.38
CA GLY A 158 -1.91 -13.29 0.16
C GLY A 158 -2.95 -12.95 1.22
N THR A 159 -4.20 -13.37 1.00
CA THR A 159 -5.28 -13.21 1.99
C THR A 159 -4.99 -14.02 3.27
N ARG A 160 -4.53 -15.27 3.15
CA ARG A 160 -4.14 -16.12 4.29
C ARG A 160 -2.94 -15.54 5.04
N ARG A 161 -1.94 -15.02 4.32
CA ARG A 161 -0.76 -14.35 4.88
C ARG A 161 -1.15 -13.13 5.71
N ASN A 162 -2.10 -12.33 5.23
CA ASN A 162 -2.63 -11.18 5.96
C ASN A 162 -3.46 -11.59 7.19
N ALA A 163 -4.30 -12.62 7.06
CA ALA A 163 -5.05 -13.18 8.19
C ALA A 163 -4.14 -13.63 9.32
N ARG A 164 -3.09 -14.39 8.97
CA ARG A 164 -2.07 -14.87 9.91
C ARG A 164 -1.41 -13.72 10.63
N MET A 165 -0.90 -12.74 9.88
CA MET A 165 -0.23 -11.57 10.46
C MET A 165 -1.16 -10.82 11.42
N LEU A 166 -2.41 -10.57 11.05
CA LEU A 166 -3.40 -9.91 11.92
C LEU A 166 -3.63 -10.66 13.23
N ILE A 167 -3.87 -11.97 13.17
CA ILE A 167 -4.12 -12.80 14.35
C ILE A 167 -2.89 -12.78 15.27
N GLU A 168 -1.70 -13.00 14.72
CA GLU A 168 -0.46 -13.02 15.50
C GLU A 168 -0.12 -11.65 16.07
N TYR A 169 -0.33 -10.56 15.32
CA TYR A 169 -0.07 -9.22 15.81
C TYR A 169 -1.02 -8.85 16.95
N VAL A 170 -2.33 -9.11 16.80
CA VAL A 170 -3.33 -8.83 17.83
C VAL A 170 -3.10 -9.67 19.09
N GLU A 171 -2.71 -10.94 18.94
CA GLU A 171 -2.31 -11.77 20.09
C GLU A 171 -1.15 -11.13 20.86
N GLY A 172 -0.10 -10.69 20.16
CA GLY A 172 1.04 -10.02 20.77
C GLY A 172 0.63 -8.71 21.46
N TRP A 173 -0.18 -7.90 20.79
CA TRP A 173 -0.64 -6.61 21.29
C TRP A 173 -1.48 -6.76 22.57
N LEU A 174 -2.43 -7.71 22.58
CA LEU A 174 -3.24 -8.03 23.76
C LEU A 174 -2.39 -8.58 24.91
N ALA A 175 -1.24 -9.19 24.61
CA ALA A 175 -0.24 -9.62 25.60
C ALA A 175 0.77 -8.51 25.98
N GLY A 176 0.50 -7.25 25.62
CA GLY A 176 1.35 -6.10 25.97
C GLY A 176 2.57 -5.91 25.07
N ARG A 177 2.63 -6.56 23.90
CA ARG A 177 3.74 -6.47 22.93
C ARG A 177 3.29 -5.78 21.64
N GLY A 178 3.48 -4.47 21.57
CA GLY A 178 3.11 -3.65 20.41
C GLY A 178 4.05 -3.77 19.19
N ALA A 179 5.24 -4.35 19.38
CA ALA A 179 6.19 -4.70 18.33
C ALA A 179 6.49 -6.19 18.42
N LYS A 180 6.22 -6.95 17.34
CA LYS A 180 6.30 -8.40 17.35
C LYS A 180 6.99 -8.92 16.10
N GLY A 181 7.96 -9.82 16.29
CA GLY A 181 8.53 -10.58 15.20
C GLY A 181 7.55 -11.63 14.68
N ILE A 182 7.17 -11.53 13.42
CA ILE A 182 6.22 -12.45 12.77
C ILE A 182 6.85 -12.97 11.47
N ASP A 183 6.93 -14.29 11.36
CA ASP A 183 7.18 -14.96 10.09
C ASP A 183 5.84 -15.33 9.45
N SER A 184 5.36 -14.43 8.60
CA SER A 184 4.11 -14.59 7.85
C SER A 184 4.12 -15.78 6.87
N LEU A 185 5.28 -16.39 6.61
CA LEU A 185 5.46 -17.54 5.71
C LEU A 185 5.96 -18.79 6.46
N GLU A 186 5.91 -18.82 7.80
CA GLU A 186 6.40 -19.96 8.57
C GLU A 186 5.75 -21.28 8.11
N GLY A 187 6.58 -22.31 7.94
CA GLY A 187 6.17 -23.61 7.41
C GLY A 187 6.07 -23.67 5.87
N LYS A 188 6.30 -22.56 5.15
CA LYS A 188 6.46 -22.55 3.70
C LYS A 188 7.94 -22.72 3.32
N PRO A 189 8.25 -23.40 2.20
CA PRO A 189 9.62 -23.52 1.72
C PRO A 189 10.19 -22.15 1.32
N GLY A 190 11.51 -22.01 1.42
CA GLY A 190 12.25 -20.80 1.03
C GLY A 190 12.92 -20.10 2.21
N ILE A 191 13.65 -19.03 1.91
CA ILE A 191 14.35 -18.20 2.88
C ILE A 191 13.49 -16.96 3.12
N HIS A 192 12.90 -16.87 4.31
CA HIS A 192 12.07 -15.74 4.71
C HIS A 192 12.41 -15.33 6.16
N PRO A 193 12.91 -14.10 6.38
CA PRO A 193 13.15 -13.63 7.73
C PRO A 193 11.82 -13.28 8.41
N ALA A 194 11.75 -13.51 9.73
CA ALA A 194 10.73 -12.86 10.53
C ALA A 194 10.87 -11.34 10.40
N LEU A 195 9.74 -10.65 10.27
CA LEU A 195 9.69 -9.20 10.19
C LEU A 195 9.20 -8.64 11.52
N MET A 196 9.77 -7.51 11.94
CA MET A 196 9.21 -6.72 13.03
C MET A 196 7.93 -6.06 12.53
N GLU A 197 6.79 -6.50 13.03
CA GLU A 197 5.48 -5.97 12.71
C GLU A 197 4.96 -5.08 13.84
N ASP A 198 4.27 -4.03 13.44
CA ASP A 198 3.59 -3.07 14.30
C ASP A 198 2.15 -2.82 13.82
N LEU A 199 1.48 -1.81 14.39
CA LEU A 199 0.10 -1.51 14.08
C LEU A 199 -0.11 -1.11 12.62
N ALA A 200 0.89 -0.49 11.98
CA ALA A 200 0.79 -0.08 10.58
C ALA A 200 0.69 -1.30 9.66
N THR A 201 1.44 -2.35 9.97
CA THR A 201 1.28 -3.64 9.29
C THR A 201 -0.12 -4.20 9.50
N GLY A 202 -0.62 -4.15 10.74
CA GLY A 202 -2.01 -4.48 11.12
C GLY A 202 -3.03 -3.80 10.20
N ARG A 203 -2.99 -2.47 10.13
CA ARG A 203 -3.89 -1.66 9.30
C ARG A 203 -3.82 -2.03 7.82
N MET A 204 -2.64 -2.28 7.28
CA MET A 204 -2.52 -2.64 5.86
C MET A 204 -3.06 -4.05 5.56
N SER A 205 -3.00 -4.98 6.52
CA SER A 205 -3.44 -6.36 6.29
C SER A 205 -4.95 -6.55 6.25
N VAL A 206 -5.76 -5.59 6.68
CA VAL A 206 -7.23 -5.67 6.51
C VAL A 206 -7.69 -5.33 5.09
N ALA A 207 -6.83 -4.69 4.28
CA ALA A 207 -7.20 -4.13 2.99
C ALA A 207 -7.80 -5.12 1.97
N PRO A 208 -7.28 -6.36 1.84
CA PRO A 208 -7.86 -7.31 0.89
C PRO A 208 -9.27 -7.78 1.27
N TRP A 209 -9.65 -7.70 2.55
CA TRP A 209 -10.94 -8.23 3.03
C TRP A 209 -12.11 -7.31 2.72
N SER A 210 -11.93 -6.00 2.85
CA SER A 210 -12.96 -5.02 2.44
C SER A 210 -13.17 -5.05 0.93
N SER A 211 -12.09 -5.22 0.17
CA SER A 211 -12.13 -5.29 -1.30
C SER A 211 -12.94 -6.50 -1.80
N SER A 212 -12.76 -7.69 -1.20
CA SER A 212 -13.54 -8.90 -1.52
C SER A 212 -15.01 -8.83 -1.09
N SER A 213 -15.31 -8.07 -0.03
CA SER A 213 -16.69 -7.87 0.45
C SER A 213 -17.46 -6.89 -0.45
N CYS A 214 -16.79 -5.86 -0.99
CA CYS A 214 -17.36 -4.96 -2.00
C CYS A 214 -17.53 -5.65 -3.37
N ALA A 215 -16.64 -6.58 -3.74
CA ALA A 215 -16.77 -7.33 -4.99
C ALA A 215 -17.97 -8.31 -4.96
N THR A 216 -18.37 -8.80 -3.78
CA THR A 216 -19.49 -9.74 -3.62
C THR A 216 -20.85 -9.05 -3.40
N SER A 217 -20.89 -7.73 -3.17
CA SER A 217 -22.13 -6.96 -2.95
C SER A 217 -22.79 -6.42 -4.23
N SER A 218 -22.35 -6.86 -5.42
CA SER A 218 -23.07 -6.63 -6.68
C SER A 218 -23.93 -7.86 -7.04
N PRO A 219 -25.24 -7.90 -6.75
CA PRO A 219 -26.11 -8.96 -7.24
C PRO A 219 -26.53 -8.63 -8.68
N THR A 220 -25.83 -9.17 -9.69
CA THR A 220 -26.41 -9.24 -11.03
C THR A 220 -26.08 -10.55 -11.73
N SER A 221 -27.04 -11.47 -11.60
CA SER A 221 -27.44 -12.52 -12.55
C SER A 221 -26.36 -13.37 -13.22
N SER A 222 -26.15 -14.57 -12.70
CA SER A 222 -25.78 -15.73 -13.50
C SER A 222 -26.95 -16.11 -14.43
N ARG A 223 -27.05 -15.47 -15.60
CA ARG A 223 -27.88 -16.01 -16.68
C ARG A 223 -27.01 -16.93 -17.52
N ALA A 224 -27.06 -18.21 -17.17
CA ALA A 224 -26.54 -19.30 -17.98
C ALA A 224 -27.03 -19.15 -19.43
N ALA A 225 -26.10 -19.32 -20.37
CA ALA A 225 -26.35 -19.31 -21.79
C ALA A 225 -27.50 -20.28 -22.15
N ARG A 226 -28.60 -19.73 -22.67
CA ARG A 226 -29.66 -20.51 -23.33
C ARG A 226 -29.75 -20.04 -24.76
N ALA A 227 -29.45 -20.95 -25.68
CA ALA A 227 -29.50 -20.76 -27.13
C ALA A 227 -30.89 -20.29 -27.61
N PRO A 228 -30.99 -19.51 -28.71
CA PRO A 228 -32.26 -19.00 -29.20
C PRO A 228 -33.06 -20.12 -29.87
N ARG A 229 -34.35 -20.24 -29.53
CA ARG A 229 -35.31 -21.06 -30.30
C ARG A 229 -36.02 -20.19 -31.34
N PRO A 230 -36.36 -20.75 -32.52
CA PRO A 230 -36.85 -19.99 -33.67
C PRO A 230 -38.33 -19.62 -33.54
N THR A 231 -38.68 -18.54 -34.24
CA THR A 231 -39.98 -17.90 -34.42
C THR A 231 -40.96 -18.74 -35.25
N SER A 232 -42.25 -18.72 -34.86
CA SER A 232 -43.43 -18.87 -35.73
C SER A 232 -44.59 -18.08 -35.07
N ALA A 233 -45.08 -16.98 -35.66
CA ALA A 233 -46.19 -16.88 -36.64
C ALA A 233 -47.55 -17.31 -36.03
N ILE A 234 -48.68 -16.58 -36.03
CA ILE A 234 -49.21 -15.43 -36.79
C ILE A 234 -50.46 -14.86 -36.06
N ALA A 235 -50.63 -13.52 -36.17
CA ALA A 235 -51.79 -12.61 -36.11
C ALA A 235 -53.22 -13.05 -35.67
N ARG A 236 -53.94 -12.19 -34.92
CA ARG A 236 -54.81 -11.07 -35.44
C ARG A 236 -55.47 -10.26 -34.28
N ARG A 237 -55.55 -8.93 -34.50
CA ARG A 237 -56.27 -7.83 -33.80
C ARG A 237 -57.80 -7.86 -34.12
N PRO A 238 -58.73 -6.99 -33.62
CA PRO A 238 -58.56 -5.56 -33.22
C PRO A 238 -59.42 -5.04 -32.00
N GLU A 239 -59.03 -3.93 -31.34
CA GLU A 239 -59.68 -2.56 -31.27
C GLU A 239 -61.14 -2.52 -30.74
N SER A 240 -61.68 -1.56 -29.96
CA SER A 240 -61.29 -0.28 -29.35
C SER A 240 -62.47 0.23 -28.47
N ARG A 241 -62.25 1.34 -27.71
CA ARG A 241 -63.24 2.29 -27.10
C ARG A 241 -63.90 1.84 -25.77
N CYS A 242 -64.22 2.70 -24.79
CA CYS A 242 -64.51 4.13 -24.78
C CYS A 242 -64.27 4.75 -23.38
N ALA A 243 -64.08 6.07 -23.34
CA ALA A 243 -63.90 6.88 -22.13
C ALA A 243 -65.23 7.41 -21.56
N GLY A 244 -65.24 7.68 -20.24
CA GLY A 244 -65.92 8.83 -19.62
C GLY A 244 -67.34 8.64 -19.05
N SER A 245 -67.51 8.97 -17.77
CA SER A 245 -68.61 9.84 -17.30
C SER A 245 -68.30 10.42 -15.91
N ARG A 246 -68.54 11.74 -15.78
CA ARG A 246 -68.63 12.51 -14.54
C ARG A 246 -70.01 12.31 -13.92
N THR A 247 -70.13 12.46 -12.59
CA THR A 247 -70.93 13.47 -11.85
C THR A 247 -71.37 12.94 -10.48
N THR A 248 -71.09 13.72 -9.43
CA THR A 248 -71.76 13.73 -8.11
C THR A 248 -73.16 14.34 -8.24
N PRO A 249 -74.12 13.94 -7.37
CA PRO A 249 -74.58 14.79 -6.25
C PRO A 249 -75.01 13.92 -5.02
N SER A 250 -75.37 14.36 -3.81
CA SER A 250 -75.82 15.62 -3.17
C SER A 250 -75.39 15.58 -1.70
#